data_AF-D2UXL6-F1
#
_entry.id   AF-D2UXL6-F1
#
_cell.length_a   1.000
_cell.length_b   1.000
_cell.length_c   1.000
_cell.angle_alpha   90.00
_cell.angle_beta   90.00
_cell.angle_gamma   90.00
#
_symmetry.space_group_name_H-M   'P 1'
#
loop_
_entity.id
_entity.type
_entity.pdbx_description
1 polymer ?
#
loop_
_entity_poly.entity_id
_entity_poly.type
_entity_poly.pdbx_seq_one_letter_code
_entity_poly.pdbx_strand_id
1 'polypeptide(L)'
;DYYEILGLEKRWLSTPDDIRKAYKKKVKEYHPDHFKKTGENGETTSGDDTMFKALTRAYETLLDERKKLCYDSSEPFDDSIPTYSAPSTPLTEEEEQKRFFSTFAPVFERWSKWSRSFPNVPKLGDMKTSFEELERFYVFWSTFKSWRDFSGESEYDESTADSREERRWMKRQNDKINQKRKKEEKKKLTDLVELARKNDPRVKKKNEEIEQERKRKEEEKNKRELERILREEKERKEEEERIKKVEQEEREKKQKEKEENERKQQEKTQTIKRMREMCDPYLLLLMKPVKKQDKMTNIRPEDVEFKQQTQEQKKNEKQKTSEWNHEELSLLAKAISMFPGGTPQRWIKVAEYVKTKTPEEVQQKTGEIQEEKKMDEQYNINNQTNNVDSSSSGTENWTALQQKALETGIRQFKELKGDSKWEKISEIVPGKSAKDCKERFEYCRQLALAKKNNK
;
A
#
# COMPACT_ATOMS: atom_id res chain seq x y z
N ASP A 1 -35.97 14.12 -37.65
CA ASP A 1 -34.66 14.61 -37.15
C ASP A 1 -34.49 16.09 -37.52
N TYR A 2 -33.93 16.94 -36.63
CA TYR A 2 -33.70 18.36 -36.93
C TYR A 2 -32.66 18.60 -38.04
N TYR A 3 -31.68 17.72 -38.20
CA TYR A 3 -30.71 17.83 -39.28
C TYR A 3 -31.33 17.48 -40.64
N GLU A 4 -32.14 16.43 -40.71
CA GLU A 4 -32.94 16.08 -41.90
C GLU A 4 -33.89 17.21 -42.32
N ILE A 5 -34.56 17.87 -41.35
CA ILE A 5 -35.46 19.00 -41.63
C ILE A 5 -34.68 20.16 -42.29
N LEU A 6 -33.45 20.42 -41.84
CA LEU A 6 -32.57 21.41 -42.48
C LEU A 6 -31.90 20.90 -43.76
N GLY A 7 -31.95 19.60 -44.06
CA GLY A 7 -31.24 18.98 -45.18
C GLY A 7 -29.73 18.92 -44.98
N LEU A 8 -29.27 18.78 -43.73
CA LEU A 8 -27.85 18.67 -43.38
C LEU A 8 -27.43 17.19 -43.28
N GLU A 9 -26.59 16.73 -44.22
CA GLU A 9 -26.07 15.35 -44.21
C GLU A 9 -24.99 15.15 -43.14
N LYS A 10 -24.13 16.15 -42.92
CA LYS A 10 -23.02 16.10 -41.95
C LYS A 10 -23.50 16.56 -40.57
N ARG A 11 -24.40 15.81 -39.96
CA ARG A 11 -25.17 16.15 -38.73
C ARG A 11 -24.36 16.91 -37.65
N TRP A 12 -23.72 16.22 -36.71
CA TRP A 12 -23.02 16.87 -35.58
C TRP A 12 -21.79 17.70 -36.02
N LEU A 13 -21.21 17.36 -37.19
CA LEU A 13 -20.11 18.11 -37.81
C LEU A 13 -20.54 19.44 -38.46
N SER A 14 -21.84 19.72 -38.58
CA SER A 14 -22.35 20.95 -39.18
C SER A 14 -21.98 22.16 -38.30
N THR A 15 -21.31 23.13 -38.91
CA THR A 15 -20.95 24.38 -38.24
C THR A 15 -22.18 25.29 -38.09
N PRO A 16 -22.16 26.28 -37.18
CA PRO A 16 -23.25 27.27 -37.07
C PRO A 16 -23.56 27.97 -38.40
N ASP A 17 -22.55 28.18 -39.25
CA ASP A 17 -22.74 28.80 -40.57
C ASP A 17 -23.40 27.87 -41.56
N ASP A 18 -23.10 26.57 -41.54
CA ASP A 18 -23.79 25.57 -42.34
C ASP A 18 -25.28 25.50 -41.95
N ILE A 19 -25.56 25.53 -40.65
CA ILE A 19 -26.92 25.55 -40.10
C ILE A 19 -27.68 26.80 -40.55
N ARG A 20 -27.07 27.99 -40.48
CA ARG A 20 -27.66 29.24 -40.98
C ARG A 20 -27.93 29.20 -42.48
N LYS A 21 -26.99 28.69 -43.28
CA LYS A 21 -27.14 28.59 -44.75
C LYS A 21 -28.28 27.63 -45.10
N ALA A 22 -28.32 26.46 -44.47
CA ALA A 22 -29.35 25.46 -44.67
C ALA A 22 -30.73 25.99 -44.27
N TYR A 23 -30.85 26.64 -43.11
CA TYR A 23 -32.09 27.26 -42.66
C TYR A 23 -32.56 28.34 -43.64
N LYS A 24 -31.69 29.26 -44.07
CA LYS A 24 -32.05 30.30 -45.06
C LYS A 24 -32.56 29.71 -46.37
N LYS A 25 -31.97 28.61 -46.85
CA LYS A 25 -32.42 27.91 -48.05
C LYS A 25 -33.82 27.32 -47.85
N LYS A 26 -34.01 26.56 -46.78
CA LYS A 26 -35.29 25.92 -46.45
C LYS A 26 -36.40 26.93 -46.13
N VAL A 27 -36.08 28.04 -45.47
CA VAL A 27 -37.05 29.11 -45.20
C VAL A 27 -37.57 29.69 -46.50
N LYS A 28 -36.73 29.92 -47.52
CA LYS A 28 -37.20 30.39 -48.82
C LYS A 28 -38.18 29.41 -49.49
N GLU A 29 -37.96 28.11 -49.31
CA GLU A 29 -38.82 27.06 -49.87
C GLU A 29 -40.16 26.94 -49.12
N TYR A 30 -40.14 27.08 -47.79
CA TYR A 30 -41.29 26.81 -46.91
C TYR A 30 -41.86 28.06 -46.20
N HIS A 31 -41.54 29.28 -46.67
CA HIS A 31 -42.02 30.50 -46.01
C HIS A 31 -43.54 30.60 -46.15
N PRO A 32 -44.29 30.92 -45.08
CA PRO A 32 -45.75 31.01 -45.14
C PRO A 32 -46.26 32.06 -46.14
N ASP A 33 -45.42 33.03 -46.52
CA ASP A 33 -45.76 34.04 -47.53
C ASP A 33 -45.79 33.51 -48.98
N HIS A 34 -45.07 32.41 -49.27
CA HIS A 34 -45.14 31.76 -50.59
C HIS A 34 -46.45 30.99 -50.82
N PHE A 35 -47.10 30.54 -49.75
CA PHE A 35 -48.34 29.75 -49.80
C PHE A 35 -49.60 30.58 -49.54
N LYS A 36 -49.46 31.90 -49.30
CA LYS A 36 -50.57 32.84 -49.07
C LYS A 36 -51.29 33.31 -50.34
N LYS A 37 -50.91 32.81 -51.53
CA LYS A 37 -51.58 33.11 -52.80
C LYS A 37 -51.88 31.84 -53.59
N THR A 38 -53.04 31.22 -53.31
CA THR A 38 -54.02 30.71 -54.29
C THR A 38 -55.14 29.94 -53.60
N GLY A 39 -56.39 30.41 -53.72
CA GLY A 39 -57.59 29.59 -53.49
C GLY A 39 -58.82 30.36 -52.97
N GLU A 40 -59.83 30.55 -53.82
CA GLU A 40 -61.18 31.06 -53.50
C GLU A 40 -61.99 30.15 -52.54
N ASN A 41 -61.41 29.05 -52.02
CA ASN A 41 -62.10 28.07 -51.17
C ASN A 41 -61.56 27.93 -49.73
N GLY A 42 -60.67 28.81 -49.26
CA GLY A 42 -60.40 28.99 -47.82
C GLY A 42 -59.77 27.82 -47.05
N GLU A 43 -59.45 26.68 -47.65
CA GLU A 43 -58.69 25.61 -46.99
C GLU A 43 -57.18 25.87 -47.09
N THR A 44 -56.59 26.26 -45.96
CA THR A 44 -55.14 26.42 -45.82
C THR A 44 -54.53 25.04 -45.59
N THR A 45 -53.55 24.63 -46.40
CA THR A 45 -52.77 23.40 -46.14
C THR A 45 -52.05 23.52 -44.80
N SER A 46 -52.61 22.90 -43.76
CA SER A 46 -52.05 22.82 -42.41
C SER A 46 -50.65 22.19 -42.36
N GLY A 47 -50.22 21.50 -43.42
CA GLY A 47 -48.90 20.89 -43.58
C GLY A 47 -47.74 21.89 -43.73
N ASP A 48 -47.95 23.05 -44.35
CA ASP A 48 -46.84 23.97 -44.66
C ASP A 48 -46.47 24.84 -43.45
N ASP A 49 -47.47 25.28 -42.67
CA ASP A 49 -47.26 26.00 -41.42
C ASP A 49 -46.64 25.11 -40.33
N THR A 50 -47.01 23.82 -40.28
CA THR A 50 -46.40 22.85 -39.37
C THR A 50 -44.94 22.58 -39.73
N MET A 51 -44.60 22.48 -41.02
CA MET A 51 -43.22 22.35 -41.50
C MET A 51 -42.38 23.60 -41.21
N PHE A 52 -42.93 24.81 -41.42
CA PHE A 52 -42.22 26.05 -41.10
C PHE A 52 -41.94 26.20 -39.59
N LYS A 53 -42.91 25.83 -38.74
CA LYS A 53 -42.72 25.77 -37.27
C LYS A 53 -41.65 24.74 -36.89
N ALA A 54 -41.67 23.55 -37.48
CA ALA A 54 -40.65 22.52 -37.26
C ALA A 54 -39.27 22.97 -37.71
N LEU A 55 -39.18 23.67 -38.85
CA LEU A 55 -37.96 24.26 -39.39
C LEU A 55 -37.37 25.32 -38.46
N THR A 56 -38.22 26.19 -37.93
CA THR A 56 -37.82 27.24 -36.98
C THR A 56 -37.30 26.63 -35.68
N ARG A 57 -38.02 25.64 -35.12
CA ARG A 57 -37.59 24.89 -33.93
C ARG A 57 -36.27 24.16 -34.15
N ALA A 58 -36.08 23.54 -35.32
CA ALA A 58 -34.83 22.87 -35.68
C ALA A 58 -33.67 23.87 -35.71
N TYR A 59 -33.86 25.03 -36.33
CA TYR A 59 -32.85 26.09 -36.39
C TYR A 59 -32.50 26.66 -35.00
N GLU A 60 -33.50 27.00 -34.18
CA GLU A 60 -33.29 27.51 -32.82
C GLU A 60 -32.55 26.51 -31.92
N THR A 61 -32.83 25.22 -32.08
CA THR A 61 -32.17 24.15 -31.31
C THR A 61 -30.74 23.92 -31.77
N LEU A 62 -30.51 23.87 -33.09
CA LEU A 62 -29.19 23.54 -33.64
C LEU A 62 -28.22 24.73 -33.66
N LEU A 63 -28.73 25.97 -33.67
CA LEU A 63 -27.90 27.17 -33.62
C LEU A 63 -27.33 27.46 -32.23
N ASP A 64 -28.09 27.17 -31.16
CA ASP A 64 -27.62 27.29 -29.78
C ASP A 64 -26.76 26.08 -29.43
N GLU A 65 -25.48 26.32 -29.11
CA GLU A 65 -24.52 25.25 -28.84
C GLU A 65 -24.96 24.30 -27.73
N ARG A 66 -25.56 24.81 -26.64
CA ARG A 66 -26.01 23.96 -25.53
C ARG A 66 -27.22 23.13 -25.91
N LYS A 67 -28.18 23.74 -26.61
CA LYS A 67 -29.37 23.01 -27.10
C LYS A 67 -28.99 21.97 -28.13
N LYS A 68 -28.03 22.25 -29.02
CA LYS A 68 -27.48 21.31 -29.99
C LYS A 68 -26.83 20.13 -29.29
N LEU A 69 -25.93 20.38 -28.33
CA LEU A 69 -25.26 19.31 -27.57
C LEU A 69 -26.26 18.43 -26.84
N CYS A 70 -27.26 19.03 -26.20
CA CYS A 70 -28.33 18.29 -25.52
C CYS A 70 -29.15 17.44 -26.50
N TYR A 71 -29.54 18.02 -27.64
CA TYR A 71 -30.28 17.32 -28.68
C TYR A 71 -29.48 16.11 -29.20
N ASP A 72 -28.23 16.33 -29.58
CA ASP A 72 -27.34 15.29 -30.09
C ASP A 72 -27.08 14.21 -29.03
N SER A 73 -27.05 14.57 -27.74
CA SER A 73 -26.82 13.64 -26.63
C SER A 73 -28.02 12.75 -26.30
N SER A 74 -29.24 13.21 -26.64
CA SER A 74 -30.50 12.50 -26.43
C SER A 74 -30.77 11.41 -27.47
N GLU A 75 -29.96 11.34 -28.52
CA GLU A 75 -30.10 10.31 -29.54
C GLU A 75 -29.91 8.90 -28.96
N PRO A 76 -30.69 7.92 -29.44
CA PRO A 76 -30.44 6.52 -29.12
C PRO A 76 -28.99 6.14 -29.46
N PHE A 77 -28.28 5.65 -28.47
CA PHE A 77 -26.89 5.24 -28.61
C PHE A 77 -26.67 3.93 -27.86
N ASP A 78 -25.96 3.01 -28.51
CA ASP A 78 -25.61 1.74 -27.90
C ASP A 78 -24.42 1.93 -26.94
N ASP A 79 -24.74 2.14 -25.67
CA ASP A 79 -23.78 2.22 -24.56
C ASP A 79 -23.29 0.84 -24.08
N SER A 80 -23.66 -0.27 -24.75
CA SER A 80 -23.29 -1.61 -24.28
C SER A 80 -21.77 -1.82 -24.30
N ILE A 81 -21.28 -2.49 -23.26
CA ILE A 81 -19.90 -2.98 -23.18
C ILE A 81 -19.91 -4.42 -23.70
N PRO A 82 -18.98 -4.80 -24.58
CA PRO A 82 -18.92 -6.17 -25.09
C PRO A 82 -18.62 -7.16 -23.96
N THR A 83 -19.32 -8.29 -23.97
CA THR A 83 -19.01 -9.41 -23.09
C THR A 83 -17.82 -10.18 -23.66
N TYR A 84 -16.69 -10.21 -22.95
CA TYR A 84 -15.48 -10.91 -23.36
C TYR A 84 -15.15 -12.05 -22.39
N SER A 85 -15.85 -13.17 -22.52
CA SER A 85 -15.58 -14.40 -21.75
C SER A 85 -14.56 -15.29 -22.44
N ALA A 86 -14.04 -16.28 -21.71
CA ALA A 86 -13.28 -17.36 -22.33
C ALA A 86 -14.11 -18.03 -23.43
N PRO A 87 -13.51 -18.34 -24.58
CA PRO A 87 -14.20 -19.06 -25.65
C PRO A 87 -14.56 -20.47 -25.18
N SER A 88 -15.70 -20.99 -25.63
CA SER A 88 -16.17 -22.34 -25.29
C SER A 88 -15.25 -23.43 -25.85
N THR A 89 -14.53 -23.13 -26.92
CA THR A 89 -13.50 -23.98 -27.53
C THR A 89 -12.15 -23.29 -27.43
N PRO A 90 -11.05 -24.02 -27.18
CA PRO A 90 -9.70 -23.45 -27.29
C PRO A 90 -9.51 -22.84 -28.68
N LEU A 91 -9.18 -21.55 -28.72
CA LEU A 91 -8.84 -20.85 -29.95
C LEU A 91 -7.33 -20.84 -30.12
N THR A 92 -6.87 -20.77 -31.36
CA THR A 92 -5.48 -20.45 -31.67
C THR A 92 -5.16 -19.00 -31.29
N GLU A 93 -3.87 -18.69 -31.13
CA GLU A 93 -3.45 -17.32 -30.79
C GLU A 93 -3.91 -16.29 -31.82
N GLU A 94 -3.87 -16.64 -33.11
CA GLU A 94 -4.31 -15.76 -34.21
C GLU A 94 -5.81 -15.50 -34.17
N GLU A 95 -6.60 -16.52 -33.86
CA GLU A 95 -8.06 -16.38 -33.70
C GLU A 95 -8.42 -15.54 -32.47
N GLU A 96 -7.68 -15.68 -31.37
CA GLU A 96 -7.87 -14.84 -30.18
C GLU A 96 -7.54 -13.37 -30.48
N GLN A 97 -6.46 -13.11 -31.22
CA GLN A 97 -6.11 -11.76 -31.68
C GLN A 97 -7.21 -11.18 -32.57
N LYS A 98 -7.68 -11.92 -33.57
CA LYS A 98 -8.75 -11.49 -34.46
C LYS A 98 -10.04 -11.21 -33.70
N ARG A 99 -10.41 -12.09 -32.77
CA ARG A 99 -11.57 -11.92 -31.88
C ARG A 99 -11.45 -10.62 -31.09
N PHE A 100 -10.30 -10.36 -30.45
CA PHE A 100 -10.06 -9.12 -29.70
C PHE A 100 -10.33 -7.86 -30.54
N PHE A 101 -9.66 -7.70 -31.68
CA PHE A 101 -9.83 -6.50 -32.51
C PHE A 101 -11.25 -6.38 -33.06
N SER A 102 -11.85 -7.49 -33.51
CA SER A 102 -13.23 -7.49 -34.01
C SER A 102 -14.26 -7.09 -32.96
N THR A 103 -14.00 -7.39 -31.68
CA THR A 103 -14.92 -7.09 -30.58
C THR A 103 -14.73 -5.66 -30.05
N PHE A 104 -13.49 -5.22 -29.84
CA PHE A 104 -13.22 -3.95 -29.17
C PHE A 104 -13.09 -2.75 -30.12
N ALA A 105 -12.50 -2.93 -31.31
CA ALA A 105 -12.32 -1.83 -32.26
C ALA A 105 -13.62 -1.09 -32.63
N PRO A 106 -14.72 -1.78 -33.03
CA PRO A 106 -15.96 -1.09 -33.38
C PRO A 106 -16.60 -0.38 -32.18
N VAL A 107 -16.41 -0.90 -30.96
CA VAL A 107 -16.94 -0.29 -29.74
C VAL A 107 -16.19 1.01 -29.45
N PHE A 108 -14.86 1.02 -29.50
CA PHE A 108 -14.09 2.26 -29.35
C PHE A 108 -14.38 3.28 -30.45
N GLU A 109 -14.54 2.83 -31.70
CA GLU A 109 -14.93 3.70 -32.81
C GLU A 109 -16.30 4.35 -32.54
N ARG A 110 -17.28 3.56 -32.07
CA ARG A 110 -18.60 4.05 -31.69
C ARG A 110 -18.55 5.10 -30.56
N TRP A 111 -17.77 4.84 -29.53
CA TRP A 111 -17.57 5.78 -28.42
C TRP A 111 -16.80 7.05 -28.82
N SER A 112 -15.98 6.99 -29.87
CA SER A 112 -15.17 8.12 -30.34
C SER A 112 -16.00 9.34 -30.73
N LYS A 113 -17.25 9.11 -31.18
CA LYS A 113 -18.25 10.16 -31.50
C LYS A 113 -18.37 11.19 -30.37
N TRP A 114 -18.34 10.74 -29.12
CA TRP A 114 -18.55 11.60 -27.95
C TRP A 114 -17.27 12.29 -27.47
N SER A 115 -16.12 12.09 -28.12
CA SER A 115 -14.85 12.68 -27.69
C SER A 115 -14.76 14.16 -28.04
N ARG A 116 -14.31 15.00 -27.10
CA ARG A 116 -13.95 16.40 -27.38
C ARG A 116 -12.77 16.55 -28.35
N SER A 117 -11.99 15.48 -28.56
CA SER A 117 -10.87 15.49 -29.50
C SER A 117 -11.26 14.94 -30.88
N PHE A 118 -12.53 14.60 -31.10
CA PHE A 118 -13.01 14.12 -32.40
C PHE A 118 -12.76 15.17 -33.50
N PRO A 119 -12.28 14.78 -34.71
CA PRO A 119 -12.06 13.41 -35.21
C PRO A 119 -10.68 12.80 -34.88
N ASN A 120 -9.81 13.52 -34.17
CA ASN A 120 -8.44 13.12 -33.84
C ASN A 120 -8.40 12.18 -32.62
N VAL A 121 -9.10 11.05 -32.70
CA VAL A 121 -9.15 10.03 -31.65
C VAL A 121 -8.18 8.89 -31.97
N PRO A 122 -7.28 8.49 -31.05
CA PRO A 122 -6.41 7.33 -31.24
C PRO A 122 -7.21 6.05 -31.49
N LYS A 123 -6.85 5.34 -32.56
CA LYS A 123 -7.44 4.04 -32.93
C LYS A 123 -6.74 2.91 -32.18
N LEU A 124 -7.44 1.79 -32.00
CA LEU A 124 -6.90 0.60 -31.31
C LEU A 124 -5.69 -0.02 -32.04
N GLY A 125 -5.61 0.18 -33.36
CA GLY A 125 -4.55 -0.34 -34.21
C GLY A 125 -4.69 -1.83 -34.50
N ASP A 126 -3.55 -2.49 -34.68
CA ASP A 126 -3.37 -3.90 -35.01
C ASP A 126 -2.23 -4.52 -34.19
N MET A 127 -1.85 -5.76 -34.50
CA MET A 127 -0.73 -6.45 -33.83
C MET A 127 0.65 -5.85 -34.11
N LYS A 128 0.79 -5.03 -35.17
CA LYS A 128 2.04 -4.38 -35.55
C LYS A 128 2.21 -3.01 -34.89
N THR A 129 1.16 -2.49 -34.28
CA THR A 129 1.17 -1.21 -33.56
C THR A 129 2.19 -1.25 -32.44
N SER A 130 3.00 -0.20 -32.34
CA SER A 130 4.06 -0.13 -31.33
C SER A 130 3.47 -0.07 -29.92
N PHE A 131 4.23 -0.54 -28.93
CA PHE A 131 3.78 -0.48 -27.54
C PHE A 131 3.58 0.96 -27.05
N GLU A 132 4.34 1.92 -27.60
CA GLU A 132 4.19 3.34 -27.26
C GLU A 132 2.86 3.92 -27.78
N GLU A 133 2.49 3.61 -29.02
CA GLU A 133 1.20 4.01 -29.58
C GLU A 133 0.05 3.34 -28.82
N LEU A 134 0.21 2.08 -28.43
CA LEU A 134 -0.74 1.35 -27.60
C LEU A 134 -0.95 2.01 -26.23
N GLU A 135 0.12 2.43 -25.57
CA GLU A 135 0.00 3.13 -24.28
C GLU A 135 -0.66 4.49 -24.46
N ARG A 136 -0.32 5.25 -25.52
CA ARG A 136 -1.01 6.51 -25.85
C ARG A 136 -2.51 6.30 -26.06
N PHE A 137 -2.90 5.21 -26.73
CA PHE A 137 -4.30 4.83 -26.88
C PHE A 137 -4.97 4.61 -25.51
N TYR A 138 -4.41 3.78 -24.64
CA TYR A 138 -5.01 3.51 -23.33
C TYR A 138 -5.01 4.72 -22.38
N VAL A 139 -3.98 5.56 -22.45
CA VAL A 139 -3.93 6.84 -21.70
C VAL A 139 -5.02 7.79 -22.18
N PHE A 140 -5.22 7.91 -23.50
CA PHE A 140 -6.30 8.72 -24.06
C PHE A 140 -7.68 8.24 -23.57
N TRP A 141 -7.95 6.94 -23.67
CA TRP A 141 -9.26 6.39 -23.31
C TRP A 141 -9.52 6.35 -21.81
N SER A 142 -8.48 6.19 -20.97
CA SER A 142 -8.62 6.31 -19.52
C SER A 142 -8.87 7.75 -19.05
N THR A 143 -8.41 8.73 -19.83
CA THR A 143 -8.62 10.18 -19.57
C THR A 143 -9.66 10.80 -20.50
N PHE A 144 -10.56 9.97 -21.04
CA PHE A 144 -11.56 10.37 -22.03
C PHE A 144 -12.43 11.54 -21.55
N LYS A 145 -12.53 12.58 -22.39
CA LYS A 145 -13.36 13.75 -22.14
C LYS A 145 -14.55 13.74 -23.09
N SER A 146 -15.72 13.39 -22.56
CA SER A 146 -16.98 13.44 -23.29
C SER A 146 -17.46 14.88 -23.49
N TRP A 147 -18.04 15.19 -24.65
CA TRP A 147 -18.85 16.40 -24.85
C TRP A 147 -20.33 16.18 -24.55
N ARG A 148 -20.76 14.93 -24.30
CA ARG A 148 -22.16 14.57 -24.08
C ARG A 148 -22.76 15.37 -22.92
N ASP A 149 -23.95 15.91 -23.15
CA ASP A 149 -24.70 16.70 -22.18
C ASP A 149 -26.08 16.11 -21.91
N PHE A 150 -26.34 15.79 -20.65
CA PHE A 150 -27.57 15.13 -20.20
C PHE A 150 -28.62 16.13 -19.71
N SER A 151 -28.35 17.43 -19.87
CA SER A 151 -29.13 18.51 -19.26
C SER A 151 -30.60 18.55 -19.66
N GLY A 152 -30.96 18.16 -20.89
CA GLY A 152 -32.36 18.13 -21.34
C GLY A 152 -33.12 16.86 -21.03
N GLU A 153 -32.50 15.90 -20.33
CA GLU A 153 -33.23 14.82 -19.65
C GLU A 153 -33.49 15.17 -18.18
N SER A 154 -33.58 16.47 -17.88
CA SER A 154 -33.97 16.99 -16.57
C SER A 154 -35.38 16.55 -16.20
N GLU A 155 -35.54 16.03 -14.98
CA GLU A 155 -36.84 15.60 -14.45
C GLU A 155 -37.73 16.79 -14.04
N TYR A 156 -37.12 17.88 -13.59
CA TYR A 156 -37.84 19.06 -13.09
C TYR A 156 -37.72 20.23 -14.07
N ASP A 157 -38.84 20.88 -14.40
CA ASP A 157 -38.85 22.13 -15.16
C ASP A 157 -38.65 23.33 -14.21
N GLU A 158 -37.51 24.01 -14.33
CA GLU A 158 -37.20 25.19 -13.50
C GLU A 158 -38.18 26.37 -13.70
N SER A 159 -38.91 26.38 -14.82
CA SER A 159 -39.86 27.44 -15.16
C SER A 159 -41.20 27.30 -14.44
N THR A 160 -41.56 26.10 -13.98
CA THR A 160 -42.81 25.83 -13.26
C THR A 160 -42.71 26.05 -11.76
N ALA A 161 -41.54 26.46 -11.25
CA ALA A 161 -41.33 26.68 -9.82
C ALA A 161 -42.10 27.91 -9.30
N ASP A 162 -42.84 27.74 -8.22
CA ASP A 162 -43.65 28.78 -7.57
C ASP A 162 -42.79 29.73 -6.72
N SER A 163 -41.61 29.27 -6.27
CA SER A 163 -40.69 30.05 -5.46
C SER A 163 -39.24 29.98 -5.93
N ARG A 164 -38.44 30.95 -5.48
CA ARG A 164 -36.99 30.98 -5.75
C ARG A 164 -36.28 29.77 -5.13
N GLU A 165 -36.69 29.39 -3.93
CA GLU A 165 -36.18 28.25 -3.17
C GLU A 165 -36.47 26.95 -3.91
N GLU A 166 -37.71 26.81 -4.41
CA GLU A 166 -38.12 25.68 -5.23
C GLU A 166 -37.33 25.60 -6.53
N ARG A 167 -37.17 26.70 -7.27
CA ARG A 167 -36.33 26.73 -8.48
C ARG A 167 -34.90 26.28 -8.20
N ARG A 168 -34.31 26.76 -7.09
CA ARG A 168 -32.96 26.34 -6.66
C ARG A 168 -32.91 24.85 -6.30
N TRP A 169 -33.96 24.33 -5.68
CA TRP A 169 -34.06 22.92 -5.35
C TRP A 169 -34.19 22.06 -6.62
N MET A 170 -35.09 22.42 -7.55
CA MET A 170 -35.27 21.75 -8.84
C MET A 170 -33.98 21.71 -9.64
N LYS A 171 -33.29 22.86 -9.77
CA LYS A 171 -31.97 22.93 -10.41
C LYS A 171 -30.95 21.99 -9.78
N ARG A 172 -30.87 21.93 -8.45
CA ARG A 172 -29.96 21.01 -7.75
C ARG A 172 -30.31 19.54 -8.01
N GLN A 173 -31.61 19.20 -8.11
CA GLN A 173 -32.02 17.84 -8.47
C GLN A 173 -31.61 17.50 -9.90
N ASN A 174 -31.85 18.40 -10.85
CA ASN A 174 -31.41 18.22 -12.24
C ASN A 174 -29.88 18.08 -12.33
N ASP A 175 -29.12 18.93 -11.64
CA ASP A 175 -27.66 18.84 -11.58
C ASP A 175 -27.20 17.49 -10.99
N LYS A 176 -27.90 16.98 -9.97
CA LYS A 176 -27.61 15.67 -9.37
C LYS A 176 -27.88 14.52 -10.35
N ILE A 177 -28.98 14.55 -11.09
CA ILE A 177 -29.32 13.57 -12.12
C ILE A 177 -28.26 13.61 -13.24
N ASN A 178 -27.90 14.80 -13.71
CA ASN A 178 -26.88 15.00 -14.74
C ASN A 178 -25.51 14.48 -14.29
N GLN A 179 -25.09 14.78 -13.06
CA GLN A 179 -23.85 14.27 -12.50
C GLN A 179 -23.86 12.74 -12.36
N LYS A 180 -25.01 12.16 -12.00
CA LYS A 180 -25.16 10.70 -11.91
C LYS A 180 -24.96 10.05 -13.28
N ARG A 181 -25.61 10.56 -14.33
CA ARG A 181 -25.47 10.06 -15.72
C ARG A 181 -24.04 10.21 -16.24
N LYS A 182 -23.39 11.36 -15.99
CA LYS A 182 -21.96 11.56 -16.34
C LYS A 182 -21.04 10.56 -15.62
N LYS A 183 -21.34 10.23 -14.36
CA LYS A 183 -20.59 9.21 -13.61
C LYS A 183 -20.82 7.80 -14.16
N GLU A 184 -22.05 7.47 -14.55
CA GLU A 184 -22.39 6.18 -15.16
C GLU A 184 -21.72 6.01 -16.52
N GLU A 185 -21.75 7.03 -17.39
CA GLU A 185 -21.01 7.05 -18.66
C GLU A 185 -19.51 6.84 -18.44
N LYS A 186 -18.91 7.63 -17.54
CA LYS A 186 -17.49 7.50 -17.21
C LYS A 186 -17.16 6.10 -16.71
N LYS A 187 -17.99 5.53 -15.84
CA LYS A 187 -17.80 4.17 -15.33
C LYS A 187 -17.84 3.15 -16.47
N LYS A 188 -18.80 3.25 -17.40
CA LYS A 188 -18.88 2.35 -18.55
C LYS A 188 -17.62 2.41 -19.41
N LEU A 189 -17.10 3.62 -19.67
CA LEU A 189 -15.84 3.80 -20.40
C LEU A 189 -14.64 3.23 -19.64
N THR A 190 -14.54 3.46 -18.33
CA THR A 190 -13.51 2.85 -17.49
C THR A 190 -13.58 1.31 -17.55
N ASP A 191 -14.76 0.73 -17.37
CA ASP A 191 -14.97 -0.72 -17.41
C ASP A 191 -14.60 -1.30 -18.80
N LEU A 192 -14.95 -0.61 -19.90
CA LEU A 192 -14.55 -0.98 -21.26
C LEU A 192 -13.03 -0.96 -21.43
N VAL A 193 -12.36 0.10 -20.97
CA VAL A 193 -10.90 0.26 -21.09
C VAL A 193 -10.16 -0.79 -20.28
N GLU A 194 -10.59 -1.06 -19.05
CA GLU A 194 -10.02 -2.09 -18.19
C GLU A 194 -10.22 -3.48 -18.80
N LEU A 195 -11.43 -3.77 -19.32
CA LEU A 195 -11.73 -5.03 -19.97
C LEU A 195 -10.87 -5.24 -21.23
N ALA A 196 -10.72 -4.20 -22.07
CA ALA A 196 -9.87 -4.25 -23.24
C ALA A 196 -8.40 -4.44 -22.85
N ARG A 197 -7.86 -3.65 -21.93
CA ARG A 197 -6.45 -3.71 -21.50
C ARG A 197 -6.09 -5.06 -20.90
N LYS A 198 -7.01 -5.67 -20.14
CA LYS A 198 -6.83 -7.01 -19.57
C LYS A 198 -6.75 -8.11 -20.63
N ASN A 199 -7.50 -7.96 -21.72
CA ASN A 199 -7.63 -8.97 -22.76
C ASN A 199 -6.76 -8.72 -24.01
N ASP A 200 -6.09 -7.56 -24.10
CA ASP A 200 -5.27 -7.20 -25.24
C ASP A 200 -4.03 -8.13 -25.34
N PRO A 201 -3.84 -8.85 -26.47
CA PRO A 201 -2.71 -9.75 -26.67
C PRO A 201 -1.35 -9.07 -26.53
N ARG A 202 -1.22 -7.81 -26.96
CA ARG A 202 0.03 -7.04 -26.92
C ARG A 202 0.40 -6.71 -25.46
N VAL A 203 -0.61 -6.36 -24.65
CA VAL A 203 -0.44 -6.08 -23.22
C VAL A 203 -0.11 -7.36 -22.46
N LYS A 204 -0.79 -8.48 -22.77
CA LYS A 204 -0.48 -9.80 -22.17
C LYS A 204 0.97 -10.18 -22.42
N LYS A 205 1.41 -10.13 -23.68
CA LYS A 205 2.80 -10.42 -24.07
C LYS A 205 3.79 -9.52 -23.32
N LYS A 206 3.51 -8.21 -23.21
CA LYS A 206 4.40 -7.30 -22.48
C LYS A 206 4.46 -7.61 -20.99
N ASN A 207 3.32 -7.94 -20.37
CA ASN A 207 3.27 -8.30 -18.96
C ASN A 207 4.01 -9.62 -18.69
N GLU A 208 3.92 -10.59 -19.60
CA GLU A 208 4.68 -11.84 -19.53
C GLU A 208 6.19 -11.60 -19.63
N GLU A 209 6.64 -10.74 -20.56
CA GLU A 209 8.05 -10.34 -20.66
C GLU A 209 8.54 -9.69 -19.36
N ILE A 210 7.75 -8.78 -18.77
CA ILE A 210 8.08 -8.12 -17.51
C ILE A 210 8.15 -9.14 -16.36
N GLU A 211 7.24 -10.10 -16.32
CA GLU A 211 7.20 -11.14 -15.28
C GLU A 211 8.37 -12.11 -15.40
N GLN A 212 8.72 -12.53 -16.62
CA GLN A 212 9.90 -13.35 -16.88
C GLN A 212 11.17 -12.64 -16.45
N GLU A 213 11.33 -11.36 -16.81
CA GLU A 213 12.48 -10.56 -16.38
C GLU A 213 12.55 -10.41 -14.86
N ARG A 214 11.41 -10.24 -14.19
CA ARG A 214 11.33 -10.20 -12.72
C ARG A 214 11.77 -11.53 -12.10
N LYS A 215 11.31 -12.66 -12.64
CA LYS A 215 11.71 -14.00 -12.18
C LYS A 215 13.20 -14.25 -12.37
N ARG A 216 13.76 -13.88 -13.53
CA ARG A 216 15.21 -14.00 -13.80
C ARG A 216 16.04 -13.20 -12.80
N LYS A 217 15.63 -11.97 -12.50
CA LYS A 217 16.28 -11.14 -11.47
C LYS A 217 16.19 -11.73 -10.07
N GLU A 218 15.07 -12.36 -9.74
CA GLU A 218 14.89 -13.01 -8.44
C GLU A 218 15.72 -14.29 -8.32
N GLU A 219 15.75 -15.12 -9.37
CA GLU A 219 16.61 -16.30 -9.47
C GLU A 219 18.09 -15.93 -9.38
N GLU A 220 18.51 -14.84 -10.04
CA GLU A 220 19.87 -14.34 -9.96
C GLU A 220 20.24 -13.88 -8.54
N LYS A 221 19.33 -13.17 -7.85
CA LYS A 221 19.53 -12.78 -6.45
C LYS A 221 19.63 -13.99 -5.53
N ASN A 222 18.73 -14.96 -5.68
CA ASN A 222 18.73 -16.19 -4.90
C ASN A 222 20.00 -17.01 -5.14
N LYS A 223 20.50 -17.05 -6.38
CA LYS A 223 21.77 -17.70 -6.70
C LYS A 223 22.96 -17.01 -6.03
N ARG A 224 23.02 -15.68 -6.08
CA ARG A 224 24.07 -14.89 -5.40
C ARG A 224 24.04 -15.06 -3.89
N GLU A 225 22.85 -15.12 -3.30
CA GLU A 225 22.66 -15.35 -1.88
C GLU A 225 23.11 -16.76 -1.47
N LEU A 226 22.71 -17.78 -2.23
CA LEU A 226 23.13 -19.16 -1.99
C LEU A 226 24.66 -19.31 -2.12
N GLU A 227 25.27 -18.65 -3.10
CA GLU A 227 26.72 -18.64 -3.28
C GLU A 227 27.44 -17.96 -2.10
N ARG A 228 26.86 -16.89 -1.53
CA ARG A 228 27.37 -16.25 -0.31
C ARG A 228 27.31 -17.18 0.88
N ILE A 229 26.15 -17.82 1.13
CA ILE A 229 25.98 -18.77 2.23
C ILE A 229 26.97 -19.93 2.11
N LEU A 230 27.15 -20.47 0.90
CA LEU A 230 28.08 -21.56 0.64
C LEU A 230 29.54 -21.14 0.90
N ARG A 231 29.90 -19.91 0.53
CA ARG A 231 31.23 -19.34 0.79
C ARG A 231 31.48 -19.18 2.29
N GLU A 232 30.54 -18.59 3.02
CA GLU A 232 30.62 -18.43 4.47
C GLU A 232 30.69 -19.80 5.19
N GLU A 233 29.95 -20.80 4.71
CA GLU A 233 30.02 -22.16 5.26
C GLU A 233 31.38 -22.81 5.00
N LYS A 234 31.95 -22.60 3.80
CA LYS A 234 33.30 -23.08 3.47
C LYS A 234 34.35 -22.41 4.36
N GLU A 235 34.29 -21.10 4.53
CA GLU A 235 35.19 -20.34 5.42
C GLU A 235 35.07 -20.81 6.88
N ARG A 236 33.84 -21.06 7.37
CA ARG A 236 33.64 -21.64 8.72
C ARG A 236 34.28 -23.02 8.87
N LYS A 237 34.13 -23.90 7.88
CA LYS A 237 34.76 -25.24 7.91
C LYS A 237 36.28 -25.15 7.89
N GLU A 238 36.84 -24.28 7.07
CA GLU A 238 38.29 -24.04 7.01
C GLU A 238 38.82 -23.49 8.35
N GLU A 239 38.11 -22.57 9.00
CA GLU A 239 38.50 -22.04 10.30
C GLU A 239 38.38 -23.09 11.42
N GLU A 240 37.32 -23.89 11.44
CA GLU A 240 37.19 -25.01 12.39
C GLU A 240 38.34 -26.02 12.24
N GLU A 241 38.77 -26.33 11.01
CA GLU A 241 39.92 -27.18 10.76
C GLU A 241 41.23 -26.54 11.25
N ARG A 242 41.41 -25.23 11.06
CA ARG A 242 42.58 -24.50 11.58
C ARG A 242 42.62 -24.52 13.11
N ILE A 243 41.49 -24.27 13.77
CA ILE A 243 41.40 -24.32 15.25
C ILE A 243 41.74 -25.72 15.75
N LYS A 244 41.20 -26.78 15.13
CA LYS A 244 41.53 -28.18 15.48
C LYS A 244 43.02 -28.48 15.36
N LYS A 245 43.69 -28.00 14.32
CA LYS A 245 45.15 -28.16 14.15
C LYS A 245 45.93 -27.44 15.25
N VAL A 246 45.58 -26.19 15.56
CA VAL A 246 46.23 -25.42 16.62
C VAL A 246 46.04 -26.09 17.99
N GLU A 247 44.82 -26.55 18.30
CA GLU A 247 44.56 -27.29 19.54
C GLU A 247 45.39 -28.58 19.63
N GLN A 248 45.53 -29.31 18.53
CA GLN A 248 46.33 -30.53 18.50
C GLN A 248 47.81 -30.23 18.76
N GLU A 249 48.38 -29.23 18.09
CA GLU A 249 49.76 -28.78 18.33
C GLU A 249 49.99 -28.32 19.77
N GLU A 250 49.01 -27.62 20.37
CA GLU A 250 49.11 -27.14 21.74
C GLU A 250 49.06 -28.30 22.76
N ARG A 251 48.21 -29.30 22.51
CA ARG A 251 48.16 -30.54 23.31
C ARG A 251 49.47 -31.32 23.22
N GLU A 252 50.05 -31.45 22.02
CA GLU A 252 51.35 -32.09 21.83
C GLU A 252 52.49 -31.35 22.54
N LYS A 253 52.49 -30.00 22.51
CA LYS A 253 53.47 -29.18 23.27
C LYS A 253 53.32 -29.38 24.77
N LYS A 254 52.10 -29.30 25.31
CA LYS A 254 51.83 -29.54 26.74
C LYS A 254 52.27 -30.94 27.18
N GLN A 255 52.10 -31.94 26.32
CA GLN A 255 52.54 -33.30 26.60
C GLN A 255 54.07 -33.42 26.62
N LYS A 256 54.77 -32.84 25.64
CA LYS A 256 56.24 -32.79 25.63
C LYS A 256 56.80 -32.05 26.85
N GLU A 257 56.21 -30.92 27.24
CA GLU A 257 56.62 -30.17 28.42
C GLU A 257 56.40 -30.97 29.72
N LYS A 258 55.29 -31.71 29.81
CA LYS A 258 55.01 -32.60 30.94
C LYS A 258 56.05 -33.72 31.03
N GLU A 259 56.35 -34.38 29.91
CA GLU A 259 57.39 -35.42 29.84
C GLU A 259 58.78 -34.88 30.22
N GLU A 260 59.13 -33.67 29.77
CA GLU A 260 60.40 -33.02 30.13
C GLU A 260 60.46 -32.67 31.63
N ASN A 261 59.38 -32.14 32.19
CA ASN A 261 59.30 -31.83 33.62
C ASN A 261 59.37 -33.10 34.47
N GLU A 262 58.73 -34.19 34.05
CA GLU A 262 58.84 -35.50 34.70
C GLU A 262 60.28 -36.03 34.66
N ARG A 263 60.99 -35.92 33.52
CA ARG A 263 62.41 -36.28 33.42
C ARG A 263 63.29 -35.46 34.37
N LYS A 264 63.13 -34.13 34.38
CA LYS A 264 63.87 -33.23 35.30
C LYS A 264 63.60 -33.57 36.77
N GLN A 265 62.36 -33.93 37.10
CA GLN A 265 61.98 -34.34 38.45
C GLN A 265 62.63 -35.68 38.83
N GLN A 266 62.68 -36.65 37.90
CA GLN A 266 63.37 -37.92 38.09
C GLN A 266 64.89 -37.73 38.28
N GLU A 267 65.53 -36.85 37.52
CA GLU A 267 66.96 -36.53 37.71
C GLU A 267 67.23 -35.90 39.07
N LYS A 268 66.38 -34.97 39.53
CA LYS A 268 66.49 -34.37 40.87
C LYS A 268 66.33 -35.42 41.96
N THR A 269 65.35 -36.31 41.86
CA THR A 269 65.16 -37.37 42.88
C THR A 269 66.31 -38.37 42.88
N GLN A 270 66.86 -38.74 41.72
CA GLN A 270 68.07 -39.57 41.62
C GLN A 270 69.29 -38.87 42.22
N THR A 271 69.45 -37.56 41.98
CA THR A 271 70.56 -36.77 42.53
C THR A 271 70.47 -36.68 44.06
N ILE A 272 69.28 -36.39 44.60
CA ILE A 272 69.03 -36.40 46.05
C ILE A 272 69.32 -37.78 46.64
N LYS A 273 68.94 -38.85 45.96
CA LYS A 273 69.21 -40.22 46.40
C LYS A 273 70.72 -40.49 46.49
N ARG A 274 71.50 -40.11 45.47
CA ARG A 274 72.99 -40.22 45.50
C ARG A 274 73.61 -39.39 46.63
N MET A 275 73.16 -38.14 46.82
CA MET A 275 73.64 -37.31 47.93
C MET A 275 73.34 -37.93 49.30
N ARG A 276 72.19 -38.59 49.44
CA ARG A 276 71.79 -39.29 50.67
C ARG A 276 72.62 -40.55 50.92
N GLU A 277 72.98 -41.28 49.87
CA GLU A 277 73.86 -42.46 49.93
C GLU A 277 75.32 -42.08 50.21
N MET A 278 75.75 -40.86 49.88
CA MET A 278 77.10 -40.34 50.13
C MET A 278 77.28 -39.65 51.50
N CYS A 279 76.20 -39.47 52.27
CA CYS A 279 76.26 -38.78 53.56
C CYS A 279 76.54 -39.78 54.70
N ASP A 280 77.52 -39.49 55.55
CA ASP A 280 77.91 -40.30 56.72
C ASP A 280 76.69 -40.51 57.67
N PRO A 281 76.43 -41.75 58.15
CA PRO A 281 75.34 -42.05 59.09
C PRO A 281 75.29 -41.13 60.32
N TYR A 282 76.42 -40.56 60.75
CA TYR A 282 76.48 -39.68 61.90
C TYR A 282 75.92 -38.26 61.63
N LEU A 283 75.96 -37.78 60.38
CA LEU A 283 75.48 -36.44 60.02
C LEU A 283 73.94 -36.36 59.88
N LEU A 284 73.30 -37.46 59.48
CA LEU A 284 71.83 -37.58 59.35
C LEU A 284 71.11 -37.50 60.72
N LEU A 285 71.80 -37.81 61.81
CA LEU A 285 71.27 -37.76 63.19
C LEU A 285 71.27 -36.35 63.79
N LEU A 286 72.16 -35.46 63.31
CA LEU A 286 72.26 -34.06 63.75
C LEU A 286 71.35 -33.12 62.97
N MET A 287 70.89 -33.50 61.78
CA MET A 287 69.82 -32.82 61.06
C MET A 287 68.46 -33.23 61.66
N LYS A 288 68.14 -32.70 62.85
CA LYS A 288 66.77 -32.76 63.37
C LYS A 288 65.83 -32.20 62.30
N PRO A 289 64.65 -32.81 62.06
CA PRO A 289 63.67 -32.18 61.19
C PRO A 289 63.35 -30.83 61.83
N VAL A 290 63.74 -29.75 61.15
CA VAL A 290 63.13 -28.46 61.42
C VAL A 290 61.67 -28.70 61.13
N LYS A 291 60.87 -28.76 62.19
CA LYS A 291 59.42 -28.70 62.10
C LYS A 291 59.17 -27.51 61.19
N LYS A 292 58.72 -27.76 59.95
CA LYS A 292 57.96 -26.75 59.25
C LYS A 292 56.89 -26.42 60.26
N GLN A 293 56.99 -25.24 60.87
CA GLN A 293 55.81 -24.64 61.45
C GLN A 293 54.80 -24.73 60.34
N ASP A 294 53.72 -25.44 60.61
CA ASP A 294 52.48 -25.20 59.93
C ASP A 294 52.19 -23.71 60.09
N LYS A 295 52.71 -22.91 59.15
CA LYS A 295 51.89 -21.91 58.49
C LYS A 295 50.91 -22.67 57.61
N MET A 296 50.10 -23.52 58.25
CA MET A 296 48.67 -23.49 58.00
C MET A 296 48.34 -22.02 58.08
N THR A 297 47.89 -21.47 56.96
CA THR A 297 47.45 -20.11 56.82
C THR A 297 46.52 -19.81 57.98
N ASN A 298 47.07 -19.25 59.06
CA ASN A 298 46.31 -18.53 60.06
C ASN A 298 45.98 -17.24 59.31
N ILE A 299 44.90 -17.33 58.53
CA ILE A 299 44.18 -16.15 58.11
C ILE A 299 43.77 -15.55 59.45
N ARG A 300 44.39 -14.42 59.83
CA ARG A 300 43.86 -13.60 60.91
C ARG A 300 42.38 -13.36 60.58
N PRO A 301 41.47 -13.28 61.56
CA PRO A 301 40.09 -12.85 61.29
C PRO A 301 40.04 -11.55 60.47
N GLU A 302 41.10 -10.73 60.56
CA GLU A 302 41.33 -9.49 59.82
C GLU A 302 41.74 -9.69 58.32
N ASP A 303 42.30 -10.84 57.93
CA ASP A 303 42.70 -11.14 56.53
C ASP A 303 41.59 -11.86 55.72
N VAL A 304 40.62 -12.51 56.39
CA VAL A 304 39.36 -12.95 55.77
C VAL A 304 38.52 -11.71 55.47
N GLU A 305 38.48 -10.75 56.40
CA GLU A 305 37.82 -9.47 56.21
C GLU A 305 38.48 -8.65 55.09
N PHE A 306 39.81 -8.66 54.94
CA PHE A 306 40.44 -7.95 53.82
C PHE A 306 40.16 -8.61 52.45
N LYS A 307 40.11 -9.96 52.34
CA LYS A 307 39.74 -10.63 51.08
C LYS A 307 38.24 -10.59 50.78
N GLN A 308 37.38 -10.65 51.80
CA GLN A 308 35.94 -10.44 51.66
C GLN A 308 35.63 -8.99 51.34
N GLN A 309 36.28 -8.01 51.98
CA GLN A 309 36.17 -6.58 51.62
C GLN A 309 36.78 -6.28 50.26
N THR A 310 37.84 -6.95 49.81
CA THR A 310 38.38 -6.74 48.45
C THR A 310 37.51 -7.42 47.38
N GLN A 311 36.86 -8.55 47.69
CA GLN A 311 35.87 -9.17 46.81
C GLN A 311 34.52 -8.43 46.84
N GLU A 312 34.10 -7.87 47.98
CA GLU A 312 32.91 -7.02 48.13
C GLU A 312 33.15 -5.62 47.58
N GLN A 313 34.35 -5.06 47.63
CA GLN A 313 34.72 -3.82 46.94
C GLN A 313 34.80 -4.06 45.43
N LYS A 314 35.33 -5.19 44.95
CA LYS A 314 35.27 -5.55 43.52
C LYS A 314 33.87 -5.93 43.03
N LYS A 315 33.01 -6.47 43.90
CA LYS A 315 31.61 -6.80 43.61
C LYS A 315 30.73 -5.54 43.70
N ASN A 316 30.99 -4.62 44.63
CA ASN A 316 30.39 -3.29 44.70
C ASN A 316 30.90 -2.37 43.59
N GLU A 317 32.15 -2.45 43.15
CA GLU A 317 32.63 -1.71 41.96
C GLU A 317 31.99 -2.26 40.68
N LYS A 318 31.86 -3.59 40.52
CA LYS A 318 31.08 -4.20 39.42
C LYS A 318 29.58 -3.90 39.48
N GLN A 319 28.99 -3.78 40.67
CA GLN A 319 27.58 -3.39 40.85
C GLN A 319 27.37 -1.89 40.68
N LYS A 320 28.34 -1.04 41.02
CA LYS A 320 28.28 0.43 40.84
C LYS A 320 28.51 0.86 39.39
N THR A 321 29.19 0.04 38.57
CA THR A 321 29.23 0.20 37.10
C THR A 321 27.99 -0.36 36.39
N SER A 322 27.14 -1.12 37.07
CA SER A 322 25.94 -1.74 36.51
C SER A 322 24.70 -0.85 36.57
N GLU A 323 24.68 0.17 37.43
CA GLU A 323 23.57 1.11 37.52
C GLU A 323 23.71 2.24 36.47
N TRP A 324 22.58 2.65 35.93
CA TRP A 324 22.48 3.74 34.96
C TRP A 324 22.32 5.06 35.70
N ASN A 325 23.26 5.99 35.54
CA ASN A 325 23.11 7.34 36.09
C ASN A 325 22.22 8.22 35.20
N HIS A 326 21.62 9.28 35.75
CA HIS A 326 20.73 10.20 35.05
C HIS A 326 21.39 10.88 33.84
N GLU A 327 22.69 11.16 33.92
CA GLU A 327 23.47 11.69 32.79
C GLU A 327 23.61 10.66 31.66
N GLU A 328 23.84 9.38 31.99
CA GLU A 328 23.95 8.29 31.03
C GLU A 328 22.61 8.01 30.34
N LEU A 329 21.50 8.09 31.08
CA LEU A 329 20.15 7.97 30.52
C LEU A 329 19.82 9.13 29.55
N SER A 330 20.27 10.35 29.87
CA SER A 330 20.11 11.50 28.98
C SER A 330 20.93 11.36 27.70
N LEU A 331 22.19 10.91 27.81
CA LEU A 331 23.05 10.62 26.68
C LEU A 331 22.50 9.48 25.81
N LEU A 332 21.97 8.42 26.42
CA LEU A 332 21.31 7.31 25.75
C LEU A 332 20.09 7.80 24.95
N ALA A 333 19.20 8.59 25.55
CA ALA A 333 18.02 9.13 24.88
C ALA A 333 18.41 9.98 23.66
N LYS A 334 19.44 10.80 23.78
CA LYS A 334 19.98 11.62 22.67
C LYS A 334 20.57 10.75 21.57
N ALA A 335 21.36 9.73 21.92
CA ALA A 335 21.96 8.81 20.96
C ALA A 335 20.91 7.98 20.20
N ILE A 336 19.85 7.52 20.87
CA ILE A 336 18.73 6.78 20.24
C ILE A 336 18.00 7.67 19.23
N SER A 337 17.81 8.96 19.53
CA SER A 337 17.20 9.93 18.61
C SER A 337 18.09 10.24 17.42
N MET A 338 19.41 10.24 17.61
CA MET A 338 20.39 10.47 16.53
C MET A 338 20.57 9.26 15.61
N PHE A 339 20.42 8.05 16.13
CA PHE A 339 20.58 6.80 15.38
C PHE A 339 19.26 5.99 15.38
N PRO A 340 18.31 6.29 14.47
CA PRO A 340 17.02 5.62 14.40
C PRO A 340 17.12 4.18 13.87
N GLY A 341 16.02 3.42 14.03
CA GLY A 341 15.90 2.03 13.56
C GLY A 341 16.10 1.92 12.04
N GLY A 342 17.04 1.07 11.62
CA GLY A 342 17.51 0.96 10.23
C GLY A 342 18.97 1.38 10.03
N THR A 343 19.59 2.01 11.03
CA THR A 343 21.03 2.35 10.99
C THR A 343 21.90 1.08 11.11
N PRO A 344 22.84 0.81 10.19
CA PRO A 344 23.79 -0.30 10.32
C PRO A 344 24.67 -0.13 11.56
N GLN A 345 24.87 -1.21 12.32
CA GLN A 345 25.67 -1.22 13.56
C GLN A 345 25.20 -0.19 14.60
N ARG A 346 23.87 0.04 14.66
CA ARG A 346 23.22 1.00 15.56
C ARG A 346 23.76 0.95 16.99
N TRP A 347 23.80 -0.23 17.60
CA TRP A 347 24.14 -0.39 19.01
C TRP A 347 25.62 -0.11 19.31
N ILE A 348 26.51 -0.34 18.34
CA ILE A 348 27.93 0.01 18.45
C ILE A 348 28.08 1.54 18.50
N LYS A 349 27.40 2.25 17.60
CA LYS A 349 27.42 3.73 17.54
C LYS A 349 26.76 4.40 18.75
N VAL A 350 25.67 3.80 19.26
CA VAL A 350 24.99 4.30 20.46
C VAL A 350 25.86 4.08 21.70
N ALA A 351 26.52 2.92 21.83
CA ALA A 351 27.46 2.65 22.92
C ALA A 351 28.69 3.56 22.87
N GLU A 352 29.25 3.81 21.68
CA GLU A 352 30.36 4.75 21.48
C GLU A 352 29.98 6.19 21.88
N TYR A 353 28.72 6.58 21.69
CA TYR A 353 28.21 7.89 22.11
C TYR A 353 28.04 8.01 23.63
N VAL A 354 27.62 6.93 24.30
CA VAL A 354 27.45 6.87 25.77
C VAL A 354 28.81 6.69 26.47
N LYS A 355 29.80 6.07 25.81
CA LYS A 355 31.20 5.86 26.24
C LYS A 355 31.44 4.97 27.47
N THR A 356 30.44 4.79 28.33
CA THR A 356 30.57 4.08 29.61
C THR A 356 29.93 2.69 29.61
N LYS A 357 29.15 2.33 28.59
CA LYS A 357 28.35 1.09 28.52
C LYS A 357 28.63 0.30 27.24
N THR A 358 28.43 -1.01 27.29
CA THR A 358 28.59 -1.91 26.13
C THR A 358 27.37 -1.88 25.20
N PRO A 359 27.49 -2.31 23.92
CA PRO A 359 26.37 -2.37 22.98
C PRO A 359 25.18 -3.22 23.48
N GLU A 360 25.45 -4.28 24.23
CA GLU A 360 24.43 -5.19 24.78
C GLU A 360 23.64 -4.53 25.92
N GLU A 361 24.33 -3.86 26.86
CA GLU A 361 23.70 -3.13 27.97
C GLU A 361 22.85 -1.96 27.48
N VAL A 362 23.33 -1.24 26.46
CA VAL A 362 22.61 -0.15 25.80
C VAL A 362 21.34 -0.66 25.12
N GLN A 363 21.42 -1.80 24.43
CA GLN A 363 20.29 -2.43 23.78
C GLN A 363 19.24 -2.88 24.81
N GLN A 364 19.68 -3.52 25.90
CA GLN A 364 18.81 -3.94 26.99
C GLN A 364 18.10 -2.75 27.63
N LYS A 365 18.84 -1.69 28.01
CA LYS A 365 18.24 -0.53 28.68
C LYS A 365 17.29 0.25 27.78
N THR A 366 17.58 0.29 26.48
CA THR A 366 16.67 0.89 25.49
C THR A 366 15.35 0.12 25.39
N GLY A 367 15.39 -1.22 25.51
CA GLY A 367 14.20 -2.06 25.58
C GLY A 367 13.38 -1.80 26.84
N GLU A 368 14.04 -1.78 28.01
CA GLU A 368 13.40 -1.50 29.30
C GLU A 368 12.69 -0.13 29.30
N ILE A 369 13.35 0.94 28.85
CA ILE A 369 12.75 2.29 28.79
C ILE A 369 11.55 2.34 27.83
N GLN A 370 11.55 1.55 26.75
CA GLN A 370 10.41 1.48 25.83
C GLN A 370 9.24 0.69 26.41
N GLU A 371 9.50 -0.31 27.26
CA GLU A 371 8.48 -1.06 27.98
C GLU A 371 7.90 -0.25 29.15
N GLU A 372 8.74 0.45 29.90
CA GLU A 372 8.31 1.40 30.95
C GLU A 372 7.45 2.51 30.37
N LYS A 373 7.84 3.11 29.23
CA LYS A 373 7.01 4.10 28.54
C LYS A 373 5.66 3.54 28.07
N LYS A 374 5.61 2.28 27.63
CA LYS A 374 4.34 1.62 27.28
C LYS A 374 3.47 1.37 28.52
N MET A 375 4.07 1.00 29.65
CA MET A 375 3.38 0.82 30.94
C MET A 375 2.89 2.14 31.53
N ASP A 376 3.69 3.22 31.43
CA ASP A 376 3.33 4.57 31.90
C ASP A 376 2.29 5.23 30.99
N GLU A 377 2.34 4.99 29.67
CA GLU A 377 1.26 5.35 28.75
C GLU A 377 -0.03 4.58 29.11
N GLN A 378 0.07 3.29 29.44
CA GLN A 378 -1.07 2.47 29.90
C GLN A 378 -1.62 2.94 31.27
N TYR A 379 -0.77 3.43 32.17
CA TYR A 379 -1.14 3.87 33.52
C TYR A 379 -1.68 5.31 33.54
N ASN A 380 -1.12 6.24 32.75
CA ASN A 380 -1.66 7.60 32.59
C ASN A 380 -3.02 7.61 31.87
N ILE A 381 -3.29 6.63 31.01
CA ILE A 381 -4.62 6.41 30.41
C ILE A 381 -5.66 6.01 31.49
N ASN A 382 -5.24 5.29 32.54
CA ASN A 382 -6.15 4.82 33.60
C ASN A 382 -6.42 5.84 34.72
N ASN A 383 -5.55 6.84 34.92
CA ASN A 383 -5.71 7.84 36.00
C ASN A 383 -6.34 9.17 35.57
N GLN A 384 -6.54 9.41 34.27
CA GLN A 384 -7.33 10.56 33.78
C GLN A 384 -8.84 10.30 33.72
N THR A 385 -9.33 9.14 34.15
CA THR A 385 -10.76 8.75 34.09
C THR A 385 -11.57 9.06 35.36
N ASN A 386 -11.00 9.78 36.35
CA ASN A 386 -11.68 10.10 37.62
C ASN A 386 -11.90 11.60 37.88
N ASN A 387 -12.24 12.39 36.85
CA ASN A 387 -12.85 13.72 37.08
C ASN A 387 -13.76 14.19 35.93
N VAL A 388 -15.06 13.97 36.14
CA VAL A 388 -16.29 14.70 35.76
C VAL A 388 -16.36 15.53 34.44
N ASP A 389 -17.41 15.16 33.67
CA ASP A 389 -18.31 15.93 32.79
C ASP A 389 -18.09 16.09 31.25
N SER A 390 -18.99 15.38 30.56
CA SER A 390 -19.82 15.79 29.41
C SER A 390 -19.22 16.14 28.04
N SER A 391 -19.55 15.21 27.12
CA SER A 391 -19.78 15.34 25.67
C SER A 391 -18.60 15.14 24.70
N SER A 392 -18.81 14.17 23.80
CA SER A 392 -18.07 13.85 22.57
C SER A 392 -17.08 12.66 22.60
N SER A 393 -17.36 11.73 21.68
CA SER A 393 -16.52 10.64 21.11
C SER A 393 -16.16 9.43 21.99
N GLY A 394 -17.09 8.47 22.02
CA GLY A 394 -16.80 7.09 22.35
C GLY A 394 -16.02 6.41 21.22
N THR A 395 -14.73 6.19 21.42
CA THR A 395 -14.02 5.11 20.74
C THR A 395 -13.26 4.31 21.78
N GLU A 396 -14.04 3.56 22.56
CA GLU A 396 -13.53 2.59 23.52
C GLU A 396 -12.78 1.45 22.82
N ASN A 397 -11.71 1.00 23.48
CA ASN A 397 -10.79 -0.05 23.04
C ASN A 397 -11.49 -1.28 22.42
N TRP A 398 -11.09 -1.60 21.18
CA TRP A 398 -11.52 -2.77 20.42
C TRP A 398 -10.44 -3.85 20.43
N THR A 399 -10.76 -5.06 20.88
CA THR A 399 -9.83 -6.20 20.81
C THR A 399 -9.76 -6.77 19.39
N ALA A 400 -8.67 -7.49 19.08
CA ALA A 400 -8.53 -8.17 17.79
C ALA A 400 -9.67 -9.18 17.52
N LEU A 401 -10.18 -9.82 18.57
CA LEU A 401 -11.30 -10.76 18.47
C LEU A 401 -12.62 -10.03 18.14
N GLN A 402 -12.90 -8.90 18.79
CA GLN A 402 -14.08 -8.09 18.50
C GLN A 402 -14.02 -7.47 17.09
N GLN A 403 -12.85 -7.01 16.66
CA GLN A 403 -12.65 -6.49 15.31
C GLN A 403 -12.89 -7.58 14.24
N LYS A 404 -12.38 -8.79 14.47
CA LYS A 404 -12.60 -9.94 13.58
C LYS A 404 -14.06 -10.38 13.53
N ALA A 405 -14.77 -10.34 14.67
CA ALA A 405 -16.20 -10.62 14.75
C ALA A 405 -17.02 -9.56 13.99
N LEU A 406 -16.68 -8.28 14.12
CA LEU A 406 -17.31 -7.17 13.40
C LEU A 406 -17.16 -7.34 11.88
N GLU A 407 -15.95 -7.62 11.40
CA GLU A 407 -15.69 -7.85 9.98
C GLU A 407 -16.45 -9.07 9.43
N THR A 408 -16.55 -10.13 10.23
CA THR A 408 -17.33 -11.33 9.88
C THR A 408 -18.81 -11.00 9.77
N GLY A 409 -19.36 -10.26 10.73
CA GLY A 409 -20.76 -9.80 10.72
C GLY A 409 -21.09 -8.90 9.55
N ILE A 410 -20.20 -7.97 9.20
CA ILE A 410 -20.39 -7.08 8.04
C ILE A 410 -20.46 -7.88 6.73
N ARG A 411 -19.67 -8.95 6.59
CA ARG A 411 -19.68 -9.83 5.40
C ARG A 411 -20.93 -10.69 5.36
N GLN A 412 -21.33 -11.25 6.50
CA GLN A 412 -22.49 -12.14 6.61
C GLN A 412 -23.80 -11.39 6.39
N PHE A 413 -23.93 -10.19 6.94
CA PHE A 413 -25.15 -9.36 6.86
C PHE A 413 -25.03 -8.23 5.83
N LYS A 414 -24.38 -8.49 4.69
CA LYS A 414 -24.16 -7.49 3.64
C LYS A 414 -25.45 -6.99 2.97
N GLU A 415 -26.48 -7.85 2.92
CA GLU A 415 -27.78 -7.55 2.27
C GLU A 415 -28.71 -6.73 3.16
N LEU A 416 -28.49 -6.75 4.49
CA LEU A 416 -29.28 -5.97 5.44
C LEU A 416 -28.83 -4.50 5.42
N LYS A 417 -29.79 -3.57 5.57
CA LYS A 417 -29.57 -2.12 5.54
C LYS A 417 -30.22 -1.45 6.74
N GLY A 418 -29.72 -0.28 7.12
CA GLY A 418 -30.25 0.49 8.24
C GLY A 418 -29.83 -0.07 9.60
N ASP A 419 -30.60 0.24 10.64
CA ASP A 419 -30.23 -0.07 12.03
C ASP A 419 -30.38 -1.56 12.38
N SER A 420 -31.29 -2.28 11.72
CA SER A 420 -31.46 -3.74 11.86
C SER A 420 -30.22 -4.55 11.50
N LYS A 421 -29.37 -4.01 10.61
CA LYS A 421 -28.07 -4.59 10.29
C LYS A 421 -27.15 -4.59 11.51
N TRP A 422 -27.09 -3.46 12.23
CA TRP A 422 -26.15 -3.26 13.32
C TRP A 422 -26.58 -4.00 14.58
N GLU A 423 -27.88 -4.17 14.79
CA GLU A 423 -28.43 -5.07 15.82
C GLU A 423 -27.94 -6.51 15.62
N LYS A 424 -28.09 -7.06 14.41
CA LYS A 424 -27.60 -8.41 14.07
C LYS A 424 -26.09 -8.55 14.16
N ILE A 425 -25.34 -7.49 13.86
CA ILE A 425 -23.88 -7.47 14.01
C ILE A 425 -23.46 -7.38 15.48
N SER A 426 -24.22 -6.71 16.33
CA SER A 426 -23.90 -6.65 17.77
C SER A 426 -24.12 -7.99 18.48
N GLU A 427 -25.05 -8.82 18.02
CA GLU A 427 -25.27 -10.18 18.57
C GLU A 427 -24.03 -11.09 18.44
N ILE A 428 -23.20 -10.87 17.41
CA ILE A 428 -21.98 -11.65 17.15
C ILE A 428 -20.70 -10.99 17.69
N VAL A 429 -20.72 -9.71 18.04
CA VAL A 429 -19.56 -9.00 18.57
C VAL A 429 -19.64 -8.99 20.10
N PRO A 430 -18.81 -9.77 20.81
CA PRO A 430 -18.96 -9.93 22.25
C PRO A 430 -18.70 -8.60 22.98
N GLY A 431 -19.70 -8.16 23.75
CA GLY A 431 -19.60 -6.99 24.62
C GLY A 431 -19.62 -5.64 23.92
N LYS A 432 -20.14 -5.54 22.69
CA LYS A 432 -20.31 -4.27 21.97
C LYS A 432 -21.75 -4.10 21.50
N SER A 433 -22.27 -2.88 21.60
CA SER A 433 -23.63 -2.55 21.16
C SER A 433 -23.70 -2.32 19.64
N ALA A 434 -24.92 -2.28 19.10
CA ALA A 434 -25.16 -1.94 17.69
C ALA A 434 -24.58 -0.57 17.32
N LYS A 435 -24.66 0.39 18.25
CA LYS A 435 -24.11 1.73 18.10
C LYS A 435 -22.58 1.68 18.00
N ASP A 436 -21.91 0.94 18.88
CA ASP A 436 -20.45 0.82 18.88
C ASP A 436 -19.94 0.18 17.58
N CYS A 437 -20.63 -0.85 17.10
CA CYS A 437 -20.29 -1.54 15.85
C CYS A 437 -20.40 -0.60 14.63
N LYS A 438 -21.44 0.25 14.61
CA LYS A 438 -21.68 1.25 13.56
C LYS A 438 -20.61 2.36 13.58
N GLU A 439 -20.29 2.88 14.76
CA GLU A 439 -19.26 3.92 14.95
C GLU A 439 -17.87 3.40 14.57
N ARG A 440 -17.52 2.17 14.98
CA ARG A 440 -16.25 1.53 14.61
C ARG A 440 -16.14 1.31 13.10
N PHE A 441 -17.22 0.90 12.45
CA PHE A 441 -17.25 0.71 11.01
C PHE A 441 -16.99 2.03 10.26
N GLU A 442 -17.66 3.12 10.65
CA GLU A 442 -17.44 4.43 10.02
C GLU A 442 -16.01 4.94 10.26
N TYR A 443 -15.44 4.73 11.45
CA TYR A 443 -14.03 5.04 11.72
C TYR A 443 -13.07 4.30 10.78
N CYS A 444 -13.22 2.97 10.64
CA CYS A 444 -12.41 2.16 9.73
C CYS A 444 -12.57 2.61 8.26
N ARG A 445 -13.79 2.97 7.86
CA ARG A 445 -14.08 3.48 6.52
C ARG A 445 -13.40 4.83 6.25
N GLN A 446 -13.42 5.75 7.22
CA GLN A 446 -12.72 7.04 7.10
C GLN A 446 -11.20 6.85 6.97
N LEU A 447 -10.59 5.96 7.75
CA LEU A 447 -9.16 5.64 7.63
C LEU A 447 -8.80 5.06 6.25
N ALA A 448 -9.65 4.19 5.70
CA ALA A 448 -9.44 3.62 4.37
C ALA A 448 -9.54 4.69 3.27
N LEU A 449 -10.47 5.64 3.40
CA LEU A 449 -10.59 6.78 2.49
C LEU A 449 -9.41 7.74 2.60
N ALA A 450 -8.94 8.04 3.81
CA ALA A 450 -7.77 8.90 4.04
C ALA A 450 -6.50 8.30 3.43
N LYS A 451 -6.29 6.98 3.54
CA LYS A 451 -5.18 6.27 2.89
C LYS A 451 -5.27 6.27 1.36
N LYS A 452 -6.48 6.33 0.80
CA LYS A 452 -6.72 6.38 -0.64
C LYS A 452 -6.49 7.79 -1.22
N ASN A 453 -6.68 8.84 -0.42
CA ASN A 453 -6.44 10.22 -0.83
C ASN A 453 -4.97 10.66 -0.69
N ASN A 454 -4.17 9.94 0.10
CA ASN A 454 -2.72 10.17 0.30
C ASN A 454 -1.82 9.28 -0.59
N LYS A 455 -2.40 8.52 -1.51
CA LYS A 455 -1.71 7.79 -2.58
C LYS A 455 -2.16 8.35 -3.92
#